data_AF-A0A830C0H8-F1
#
_entry.id   AF-A0A830C0H8-F1
#
_cell.length_a   1.000
_cell.length_b   1.000
_cell.length_c   1.000
_cell.angle_alpha   90.00
_cell.angle_beta   90.00
_cell.angle_gamma   90.00
#
_symmetry.space_group_name_H-M   'P 1'
#
loop_
_entity.id
_entity.type
_entity.pdbx_description
1 polymer ?
#
loop_
_entity_poly.entity_id
_entity_poly.type
_entity_poly.pdbx_seq_one_letter_code
_entity_poly.pdbx_strand_id
1 'polypeptide(L)'
;MEALKASSFPSFHRSLISSKKPKPIFEKPIPHIPSLQQITKSHPIIRSKKSNFRIFTAVSPTEELLSTDQEIESEKRDEKFDWYANWYPVMPICDLDKRRPHGKKVMGIDIVIWWDKNENAWKVFDDSCPHRLAPLSEGRIDQWGRLQCVYHGWCFGGSGDCKFIPQAPRDGPPIHTSKKACVAVYPSCVQNGILWFWPNSDPQYKDILSEKKPHYIPELDDPSYTNQMICRDIPYGPGYSRMIFVSPRNFAVWIDRIFPRWIFHIGQNLIVDSDLYLLHVEERKLMDIGALNWQKACYVPTKSDALVVSFRRWLNKYGGTKVDWGTKFSGLLPPTPHREQLLDRYWTHTVSCSSCSNAYKYLNVLQIALQVISVSAIGLVAATKQGIVSVAARYTTVCMAVLCFVASKWLSHFIYKTFRYHDYDHAFR
;
A
#
# COMPACT_ATOMS: atom_id res chain seq x y z
N MET A 1 31.44 40.17 -16.33
CA MET A 1 32.07 41.24 -15.54
C MET A 1 30.96 41.93 -14.77
N GLU A 2 31.12 42.00 -13.45
CA GLU A 2 30.40 42.81 -12.44
C GLU A 2 28.88 42.58 -12.26
N ALA A 3 28.29 42.57 -11.07
CA ALA A 3 28.69 42.38 -9.67
C ALA A 3 27.37 42.27 -8.87
N LEU A 4 27.15 41.16 -8.16
CA LEU A 4 26.99 41.05 -6.69
C LEU A 4 25.78 41.71 -5.98
N LYS A 5 25.07 40.82 -5.25
CA LYS A 5 24.50 40.93 -3.88
C LYS A 5 23.17 41.70 -3.70
N ALA A 6 22.15 40.99 -3.20
CA ALA A 6 21.92 40.86 -1.75
C ALA A 6 20.79 39.86 -1.44
N SER A 7 21.08 38.94 -0.55
CA SER A 7 20.16 38.06 0.17
C SER A 7 19.63 38.78 1.43
N SER A 8 18.36 38.58 1.76
CA SER A 8 17.82 38.97 3.07
C SER A 8 16.88 37.88 3.59
N PHE A 9 17.38 37.13 4.57
CA PHE A 9 16.59 36.24 5.44
C PHE A 9 15.79 37.08 6.45
N PRO A 10 14.54 36.70 6.81
CA PRO A 10 13.86 37.29 7.95
C PRO A 10 14.35 36.69 9.27
N SER A 11 14.62 37.59 10.20
CA SER A 11 15.07 37.37 11.58
C SER A 11 14.05 36.58 12.41
N PHE A 12 14.50 35.52 13.08
CA PHE A 12 13.73 34.83 14.12
C PHE A 12 13.64 35.71 15.37
N HIS A 13 12.45 36.26 15.64
CA HIS A 13 12.15 36.85 16.95
C HIS A 13 11.83 35.74 17.97
N ARG A 14 12.69 35.63 18.98
CA ARG A 14 12.55 34.72 20.13
C ARG A 14 11.65 35.37 21.18
N SER A 15 10.39 34.94 21.26
CA SER A 15 9.50 35.31 22.38
C SER A 15 9.71 34.34 23.53
N LEU A 16 10.16 34.87 24.67
CA LEU A 16 10.23 34.18 25.96
C LEU A 16 8.81 33.95 26.48
N ILE A 17 8.39 32.68 26.58
CA ILE A 17 7.14 32.29 27.26
C ILE A 17 7.48 31.46 28.49
N SER A 18 6.97 31.95 29.62
CA SER A 18 7.08 31.49 30.99
C SER A 18 6.73 30.00 31.18
N SER A 19 7.57 29.31 31.95
CA SER A 19 7.36 27.94 32.41
C SER A 19 6.19 27.85 33.41
N LYS A 20 5.13 27.13 33.06
CA LYS A 20 4.17 26.56 34.03
C LYS A 20 4.09 25.04 33.82
N LYS A 21 4.43 24.30 34.86
CA LYS A 21 4.39 22.82 34.93
C LYS A 21 2.94 22.31 34.83
N PRO A 22 2.65 21.23 34.08
CA PRO A 22 1.39 20.51 34.23
C PRO A 22 1.47 19.46 35.36
N LYS A 23 0.41 19.39 36.18
CA LYS A 23 0.15 18.35 37.20
C LYS A 23 -0.29 17.04 36.52
N PRO A 24 0.00 15.86 37.10
CA PRO A 24 -0.49 14.59 36.56
C PRO A 24 -1.91 14.32 37.05
N ILE A 25 -2.83 14.00 36.13
CA ILE A 25 -4.16 13.47 36.45
C ILE A 25 -4.46 12.37 35.43
N PHE A 26 -4.30 11.11 35.84
CA PHE A 26 -5.24 9.98 35.67
C PHE A 26 -4.51 8.68 36.03
N GLU A 27 -4.66 8.25 37.28
CA GLU A 27 -4.46 6.86 37.68
C GLU A 27 -5.62 6.03 37.09
N LYS A 28 -5.30 4.91 36.44
CA LYS A 28 -6.29 3.87 36.11
C LYS A 28 -6.11 2.68 37.05
N PRO A 29 -7.19 2.00 37.47
CA PRO A 29 -7.11 0.96 38.48
C PRO A 29 -6.45 -0.31 37.96
N ILE A 30 -5.65 -0.93 38.81
CA ILE A 30 -5.14 -2.30 38.68
C ILE A 30 -6.33 -3.27 38.81
N PRO A 31 -6.58 -4.18 37.85
CA PRO A 31 -7.55 -5.25 38.07
C PRO A 31 -6.92 -6.35 38.94
N HIS A 32 -7.62 -6.66 40.04
CA HIS A 32 -7.34 -7.79 40.91
C HIS A 32 -7.30 -9.14 40.15
N ILE A 33 -6.27 -9.94 40.42
CA ILE A 33 -6.17 -11.34 40.05
C ILE A 33 -7.00 -12.17 41.04
N PRO A 34 -8.02 -12.94 40.63
CA PRO A 34 -8.62 -13.94 41.49
C PRO A 34 -7.76 -15.20 41.54
N SER A 35 -7.58 -15.73 42.75
CA SER A 35 -6.85 -16.95 43.05
C SER A 35 -7.39 -18.18 42.30
N LEU A 36 -6.46 -19.00 41.84
CA LEU A 36 -6.72 -20.31 41.24
C LEU A 36 -7.21 -21.28 42.31
N GLN A 37 -8.49 -21.69 42.28
CA GLN A 37 -8.97 -22.89 42.99
C GLN A 37 -10.22 -23.49 42.30
N GLN A 38 -9.97 -24.67 41.70
CA GLN A 38 -10.87 -25.81 41.47
C GLN A 38 -12.35 -25.57 41.09
N ILE A 39 -12.68 -25.83 39.82
CA ILE A 39 -13.92 -26.54 39.46
C ILE A 39 -13.58 -27.62 38.43
N THR A 40 -13.53 -28.87 38.90
CA THR A 40 -13.55 -30.09 38.09
C THR A 40 -14.98 -30.35 37.61
N LYS A 41 -15.24 -30.28 36.31
CA LYS A 41 -16.38 -30.97 35.68
C LYS A 41 -15.99 -31.53 34.32
N SER A 42 -15.96 -32.85 34.26
CA SER A 42 -15.78 -33.69 33.08
C SER A 42 -16.99 -33.61 32.15
N HIS A 43 -16.75 -33.39 30.85
CA HIS A 43 -17.74 -33.60 29.78
C HIS A 43 -17.09 -34.30 28.57
N PRO A 44 -17.89 -35.02 27.76
CA PRO A 44 -17.51 -36.31 27.20
C PRO A 44 -16.77 -36.24 25.85
N ILE A 45 -15.98 -37.28 25.62
CA ILE A 45 -15.27 -37.59 24.37
C ILE A 45 -16.29 -37.85 23.25
N ILE A 46 -16.35 -36.97 22.26
CA ILE A 46 -17.11 -37.21 21.03
C ILE A 46 -16.25 -38.08 20.10
N ARG A 47 -16.76 -39.28 19.88
CA ARG A 47 -16.23 -40.39 19.09
C ARG A 47 -16.25 -40.04 17.60
N SER A 48 -15.09 -40.14 16.95
CA SER A 48 -14.91 -40.02 15.50
C SER A 48 -15.81 -41.02 14.75
N LYS A 49 -16.63 -40.55 13.82
CA LYS A 49 -17.28 -41.40 12.82
C LYS A 49 -16.37 -41.54 11.61
N LYS A 50 -15.84 -42.75 11.41
CA LYS A 50 -15.30 -43.24 10.14
C LYS A 50 -16.40 -43.12 9.07
N SER A 51 -16.09 -42.44 7.98
CA SER A 51 -16.84 -42.56 6.72
C SER A 51 -16.00 -43.35 5.73
N ASN A 52 -16.60 -44.38 5.15
CA ASN A 52 -15.99 -45.36 4.27
C ASN A 52 -15.63 -44.75 2.91
N PHE A 53 -14.36 -44.87 2.52
CA PHE A 53 -13.90 -44.66 1.14
C PHE A 53 -14.60 -45.65 0.20
N ARG A 54 -15.29 -45.13 -0.83
CA ARG A 54 -15.63 -45.91 -2.01
C ARG A 54 -14.67 -45.53 -3.14
N ILE A 55 -13.89 -46.51 -3.56
CA ILE A 55 -13.07 -46.49 -4.77
C ILE A 55 -14.05 -46.49 -5.96
N PHE A 56 -13.97 -45.47 -6.82
CA PHE A 56 -14.61 -45.51 -8.13
C PHE A 56 -13.52 -45.55 -9.21
N THR A 57 -13.51 -46.68 -9.90
CA THR A 57 -12.67 -47.03 -11.04
C THR A 57 -12.93 -46.08 -12.21
N ALA A 58 -11.87 -45.72 -12.93
CA ALA A 58 -11.89 -44.85 -14.09
C ALA A 58 -12.64 -45.46 -15.28
N VAL A 59 -13.44 -44.64 -15.97
CA VAL A 59 -13.97 -44.92 -17.30
C VAL A 59 -13.85 -43.63 -18.13
N SER A 60 -13.13 -43.69 -19.25
CA SER A 60 -13.08 -42.67 -20.30
C SER A 60 -14.46 -42.46 -20.93
N PRO A 61 -14.71 -41.27 -21.50
CA PRO A 61 -15.58 -41.19 -22.66
C PRO A 61 -14.84 -40.61 -23.86
N THR A 62 -14.83 -41.42 -24.92
CA THR A 62 -14.67 -41.03 -26.31
C THR A 62 -15.92 -40.24 -26.75
N GLU A 63 -15.71 -39.40 -27.76
CA GLU A 63 -16.64 -38.59 -28.55
C GLU A 63 -18.09 -39.08 -28.64
N GLU A 64 -19.03 -38.14 -28.45
CA GLU A 64 -20.28 -38.12 -29.21
C GLU A 64 -20.72 -36.67 -29.45
N LEU A 65 -20.71 -36.31 -30.73
CA LEU A 65 -21.26 -35.10 -31.29
C LEU A 65 -22.79 -35.21 -31.25
N LEU A 66 -23.50 -34.28 -30.61
CA LEU A 66 -24.86 -33.97 -31.02
C LEU A 66 -25.17 -32.49 -30.78
N SER A 67 -25.38 -31.83 -31.91
CA SER A 67 -25.94 -30.50 -32.08
C SER A 67 -27.33 -30.37 -31.46
N THR A 68 -27.49 -29.48 -30.49
CA THR A 68 -28.77 -28.82 -30.23
C THR A 68 -28.48 -27.52 -29.48
N ASP A 69 -28.27 -26.43 -30.21
CA ASP A 69 -28.26 -25.06 -29.67
C ASP A 69 -28.53 -24.07 -30.82
N GLN A 70 -29.73 -24.17 -31.39
CA GLN A 70 -30.39 -23.06 -32.07
C GLN A 70 -31.82 -23.01 -31.53
N GLU A 71 -32.31 -21.81 -31.26
CA GLU A 71 -33.60 -21.46 -30.63
C GLU A 71 -33.62 -21.32 -29.10
N ILE A 72 -32.77 -20.43 -28.56
CA ILE A 72 -33.21 -19.41 -27.57
C ILE A 72 -32.41 -18.12 -27.85
N GLU A 73 -32.65 -17.48 -28.99
CA GLU A 73 -32.14 -16.15 -29.33
C GLU A 73 -33.29 -15.13 -29.29
N SER A 74 -33.69 -14.72 -28.09
CA SER A 74 -34.25 -13.39 -27.84
C SER A 74 -34.40 -13.18 -26.33
N GLU A 75 -33.79 -12.11 -25.81
CA GLU A 75 -33.93 -11.59 -24.43
C GLU A 75 -33.04 -12.18 -23.32
N LYS A 76 -31.73 -12.21 -23.52
CA LYS A 76 -30.81 -11.87 -22.42
C LYS A 76 -29.83 -10.84 -22.95
N ARG A 77 -29.92 -9.59 -22.45
CA ARG A 77 -28.81 -8.64 -22.58
C ARG A 77 -27.57 -9.38 -22.13
N ASP A 78 -26.55 -9.48 -22.98
CA ASP A 78 -25.23 -9.95 -22.58
C ASP A 78 -24.80 -9.13 -21.37
N GLU A 79 -24.88 -9.73 -20.18
CA GLU A 79 -24.47 -9.09 -18.94
C GLU A 79 -22.97 -8.84 -19.04
N LYS A 80 -22.56 -7.64 -19.45
CA LYS A 80 -21.17 -7.22 -19.38
C LYS A 80 -20.87 -6.75 -17.97
N PHE A 81 -19.66 -7.04 -17.49
CA PHE A 81 -19.16 -6.55 -16.23
C PHE A 81 -18.80 -5.06 -16.37
N ASP A 82 -19.47 -4.21 -15.59
CA ASP A 82 -19.15 -2.78 -15.54
C ASP A 82 -17.99 -2.52 -14.56
N TRP A 83 -16.80 -2.33 -15.12
CA TRP A 83 -15.57 -2.04 -14.37
C TRP A 83 -15.64 -0.74 -13.58
N TYR A 84 -16.54 0.18 -13.91
CA TYR A 84 -16.67 1.48 -13.26
C TYR A 84 -17.82 1.53 -12.23
N ALA A 85 -18.60 0.45 -12.10
CA ALA A 85 -19.70 0.32 -11.14
C ALA A 85 -19.40 -0.70 -10.00
N ASN A 86 -18.17 -0.67 -9.47
CA ASN A 86 -17.72 -1.55 -8.40
C ASN A 86 -16.79 -0.85 -7.40
N TRP A 87 -16.70 -1.39 -6.19
CA TRP A 87 -15.78 -0.91 -5.15
C TRP A 87 -14.39 -1.50 -5.33
N TYR A 88 -13.36 -0.63 -5.36
CA TYR A 88 -11.97 -1.04 -5.45
C TYR A 88 -11.19 -0.61 -4.22
N PRO A 89 -10.34 -1.49 -3.65
CA PRO A 89 -9.51 -1.14 -2.51
C PRO A 89 -8.36 -0.25 -3.00
N VAL A 90 -8.15 0.85 -2.28
CA VAL A 90 -7.12 1.84 -2.60
C VAL A 90 -5.86 1.59 -1.78
N MET A 91 -5.93 1.75 -0.46
CA MET A 91 -4.77 1.63 0.44
C MET A 91 -5.23 1.27 1.85
N PRO A 92 -4.41 0.52 2.62
CA PRO A 92 -4.56 0.45 4.07
C PRO A 92 -4.43 1.85 4.71
N ILE A 93 -5.37 2.24 5.57
CA ILE A 93 -5.35 3.58 6.20
C ILE A 93 -4.15 3.79 7.12
N CYS A 94 -3.56 2.70 7.62
CA CYS A 94 -2.37 2.72 8.47
C CYS A 94 -1.07 3.09 7.72
N ASP A 95 -1.11 3.12 6.39
CA ASP A 95 -0.01 3.58 5.53
C ASP A 95 -0.26 5.00 4.97
N LEU A 96 -1.42 5.61 5.26
CA LEU A 96 -1.74 6.98 4.88
C LEU A 96 -1.41 7.97 6.01
N ASP A 97 -0.79 9.09 5.65
CA ASP A 97 -0.47 10.19 6.56
C ASP A 97 -1.49 11.32 6.42
N LYS A 98 -2.28 11.57 7.47
CA LYS A 98 -3.33 12.60 7.51
C LYS A 98 -2.81 14.04 7.30
N ARG A 99 -1.50 14.26 7.32
CA ARG A 99 -0.89 15.61 7.21
C ARG A 99 -0.63 16.04 5.77
N ARG A 100 -0.68 15.11 4.81
CA ARG A 100 -0.38 15.38 3.41
C ARG A 100 -1.31 14.63 2.46
N PRO A 101 -1.54 15.12 1.25
CA PRO A 101 -2.20 14.34 0.21
C PRO A 101 -1.30 13.20 -0.30
N HIS A 102 -1.92 12.17 -0.88
CA HIS A 102 -1.26 10.99 -1.44
C HIS A 102 -1.81 10.70 -2.83
N GLY A 103 -0.95 10.78 -3.85
CA GLY A 103 -1.30 10.41 -5.21
C GLY A 103 -1.28 8.89 -5.37
N LYS A 104 -2.32 8.34 -6.00
CA LYS A 104 -2.41 6.91 -6.35
C LYS A 104 -3.07 6.77 -7.72
N LYS A 105 -2.67 5.76 -8.48
CA LYS A 105 -3.37 5.35 -9.70
C LYS A 105 -4.17 4.08 -9.44
N VAL A 106 -5.47 4.05 -9.72
CA VAL A 106 -6.33 2.87 -9.58
C VAL A 106 -7.22 2.73 -10.81
N MET A 107 -7.20 1.57 -11.47
CA MET A 107 -7.94 1.34 -12.72
C MET A 107 -7.55 2.36 -13.81
N GLY A 108 -6.27 2.76 -13.84
CA GLY A 108 -5.78 3.81 -14.75
C GLY A 108 -6.17 5.25 -14.37
N ILE A 109 -7.02 5.44 -13.38
CA ILE A 109 -7.46 6.76 -12.88
C ILE A 109 -6.44 7.28 -11.87
N ASP A 110 -5.95 8.50 -12.10
CA ASP A 110 -5.11 9.22 -11.14
C ASP A 110 -5.99 9.89 -10.10
N ILE A 111 -5.83 9.48 -8.84
CA ILE A 111 -6.61 9.97 -7.71
C ILE A 111 -5.71 10.55 -6.63
N VAL A 112 -6.19 11.59 -5.95
CA VAL A 112 -5.59 12.11 -4.73
C VAL A 112 -6.40 11.69 -3.52
N ILE A 113 -5.74 11.04 -2.57
CA ILE A 113 -6.28 10.71 -1.26
C ILE A 113 -5.80 11.76 -0.28
N TRP A 114 -6.72 12.37 0.46
CA TRP A 114 -6.35 13.35 1.47
C TRP A 114 -7.30 13.33 2.66
N TRP A 115 -6.84 13.87 3.78
CA TRP A 115 -7.62 13.94 5.00
C TRP A 115 -8.29 15.30 5.11
N ASP A 116 -9.61 15.35 4.98
CA ASP A 116 -10.37 16.56 5.28
C ASP A 116 -10.50 16.72 6.80
N LYS A 117 -9.82 17.74 7.33
CA LYS A 117 -9.86 18.03 8.78
C LYS A 117 -11.22 18.58 9.22
N ASN A 118 -11.96 19.23 8.32
CA ASN A 118 -13.26 19.83 8.64
C ASN A 118 -14.34 18.76 8.75
N GLU A 119 -14.28 17.73 7.89
CA GLU A 119 -15.21 16.60 7.92
C GLU A 119 -14.68 15.38 8.71
N ASN A 120 -13.43 15.44 9.18
CA ASN A 120 -12.77 14.35 9.89
C ASN A 120 -12.82 13.01 9.11
N ALA A 121 -12.59 13.08 7.79
CA ALA A 121 -12.77 11.96 6.87
C ALA A 121 -11.69 11.92 5.78
N TRP A 122 -11.40 10.70 5.28
CA TRP A 122 -10.62 10.53 4.05
C TRP A 122 -11.49 10.88 2.84
N LYS A 123 -10.89 11.58 1.88
CA LYS A 123 -11.52 11.99 0.62
C LYS A 123 -10.67 11.52 -0.56
N VAL A 124 -11.33 11.20 -1.66
CA VAL A 124 -10.71 10.75 -2.90
C VAL A 124 -11.20 11.63 -4.05
N PHE A 125 -10.30 12.42 -4.62
CA PHE A 125 -10.59 13.30 -5.77
C PHE A 125 -9.83 12.84 -7.01
N ASP A 126 -10.22 13.34 -8.17
CA ASP A 126 -9.36 13.32 -9.35
C ASP A 126 -8.05 14.08 -9.04
N ASP A 127 -6.91 13.52 -9.42
CA ASP A 127 -5.61 14.12 -9.13
C ASP A 127 -5.22 15.22 -10.13
N SER A 128 -6.15 16.14 -10.38
CA SER A 128 -5.99 17.19 -11.38
C SER A 128 -6.72 18.46 -10.96
N CYS A 129 -5.96 19.55 -10.80
CA CYS A 129 -6.53 20.84 -10.47
C CYS A 129 -7.29 21.41 -11.68
N PRO A 130 -8.57 21.82 -11.56
CA PRO A 130 -9.38 22.32 -12.68
C PRO A 130 -8.84 23.62 -13.29
N HIS A 131 -7.92 24.31 -12.61
CA HIS A 131 -7.30 25.53 -13.14
C HIS A 131 -6.32 25.24 -14.29
N ARG A 132 -5.28 24.43 -14.06
CA ARG A 132 -4.22 24.13 -15.03
C ARG A 132 -3.66 22.71 -14.91
N LEU A 133 -4.49 21.78 -14.45
CA LEU A 133 -4.24 20.34 -14.40
C LEU A 133 -3.04 19.90 -13.54
N ALA A 134 -2.57 20.77 -12.64
CA ALA A 134 -1.51 20.40 -11.70
C ALA A 134 -1.99 19.29 -10.76
N PRO A 135 -1.14 18.29 -10.46
CA PRO A 135 -1.49 17.22 -9.55
C PRO A 135 -1.79 17.78 -8.16
N LEU A 136 -2.96 17.46 -7.63
CA LEU A 136 -3.37 17.90 -6.29
C LEU A 136 -2.63 17.12 -5.21
N SER A 137 -2.14 15.93 -5.53
CA SER A 137 -1.29 15.09 -4.68
C SER A 137 0.07 15.68 -4.36
N GLU A 138 0.56 16.61 -5.18
CA GLU A 138 1.77 17.41 -4.87
C GLU A 138 1.47 18.65 -4.02
N GLY A 139 0.19 18.88 -3.73
CA GLY A 139 -0.29 19.95 -2.87
C GLY A 139 -0.04 19.73 -1.38
N ARG A 140 -0.81 20.44 -0.57
CA ARG A 140 -0.75 20.33 0.90
C ARG A 140 -2.14 20.50 1.51
N ILE A 141 -2.26 20.10 2.77
CA ILE A 141 -3.43 20.48 3.58
C ILE A 141 -3.10 21.83 4.22
N ASP A 142 -3.88 22.86 3.88
CA ASP A 142 -3.67 24.22 4.40
C ASP A 142 -4.02 24.34 5.89
N GLN A 143 -3.77 25.51 6.47
CA GLN A 143 -4.04 25.79 7.88
C GLN A 143 -5.55 25.76 8.22
N TRP A 144 -6.43 25.85 7.23
CA TRP A 144 -7.89 25.74 7.38
C TRP A 144 -8.40 24.33 7.07
N GLY A 145 -7.50 23.36 6.90
CA GLY A 145 -7.86 21.97 6.69
C GLY A 145 -8.36 21.63 5.28
N ARG A 146 -8.10 22.49 4.29
CA ARG A 146 -8.51 22.29 2.90
C ARG A 146 -7.37 21.72 2.05
N LEU A 147 -7.70 21.05 0.96
CA LEU A 147 -6.71 20.62 -0.02
C LEU A 147 -6.27 21.82 -0.86
N GLN A 148 -5.00 22.18 -0.77
CA GLN A 148 -4.42 23.30 -1.50
C GLN A 148 -3.49 22.84 -2.61
N CYS A 149 -3.80 23.25 -3.84
CA CYS A 149 -3.01 22.95 -5.04
C CYS A 149 -1.60 23.58 -4.94
N VAL A 150 -0.58 22.83 -5.34
CA VAL A 150 0.82 23.27 -5.33
C VAL A 150 1.09 24.46 -6.26
N TYR A 151 0.36 24.55 -7.38
CA TYR A 151 0.71 25.50 -8.43
C TYR A 151 0.31 26.94 -8.07
N HIS A 152 -0.99 27.20 -7.92
CA HIS A 152 -1.52 28.55 -7.66
C HIS A 152 -2.25 28.64 -6.33
N GLY A 153 -2.18 27.61 -5.48
CA GLY A 153 -2.74 27.68 -4.14
C GLY A 153 -4.27 27.68 -4.07
N TRP A 154 -4.98 27.30 -5.13
CA TRP A 154 -6.44 27.08 -5.10
C TRP A 154 -6.76 26.04 -4.03
N CYS A 155 -7.76 26.32 -3.19
CA CYS A 155 -8.14 25.45 -2.08
C CYS A 155 -9.52 24.84 -2.28
N PHE A 156 -9.66 23.55 -1.97
CA PHE A 156 -10.87 22.76 -2.16
C PHE A 156 -11.34 22.15 -0.83
N GLY A 157 -12.66 22.12 -0.62
CA GLY A 157 -13.30 21.40 0.50
C GLY A 157 -13.52 19.92 0.17
N GLY A 158 -13.97 19.12 1.15
CA GLY A 158 -14.23 17.68 1.02
C GLY A 158 -15.30 17.29 0.00
N SER A 159 -16.16 18.24 -0.41
CA SER A 159 -17.14 18.09 -1.48
C SER A 159 -16.60 18.46 -2.87
N GLY A 160 -15.30 18.75 -2.98
CA GLY A 160 -14.62 19.12 -4.23
C GLY A 160 -14.84 20.58 -4.64
N ASP A 161 -15.64 21.34 -3.91
CA ASP A 161 -15.93 22.73 -4.22
C ASP A 161 -14.75 23.65 -3.92
N CYS A 162 -14.50 24.62 -4.80
CA CYS A 162 -13.43 25.58 -4.61
C CYS A 162 -13.83 26.58 -3.52
N LYS A 163 -13.05 26.60 -2.44
CA LYS A 163 -13.28 27.46 -1.28
C LYS A 163 -12.50 28.76 -1.36
N PHE A 164 -11.38 28.77 -2.08
CA PHE A 164 -10.49 29.93 -2.12
C PHE A 164 -9.58 29.91 -3.34
N ILE A 165 -9.49 31.07 -4.00
CA ILE A 165 -8.60 31.31 -5.12
C ILE A 165 -7.72 32.51 -4.72
N PRO A 166 -6.43 32.31 -4.39
CA PRO A 166 -5.58 33.38 -3.89
C PRO A 166 -5.43 34.56 -4.85
N GLN A 167 -5.54 34.32 -6.15
CA GLN A 167 -5.39 35.33 -7.21
C GLN A 167 -6.70 36.08 -7.51
N ALA A 168 -7.82 35.67 -6.93
CA ALA A 168 -9.10 36.33 -7.16
C ALA A 168 -9.17 37.64 -6.33
N PRO A 169 -9.57 38.78 -6.94
CA PRO A 169 -9.85 39.99 -6.18
C PRO A 169 -10.92 39.73 -5.11
N ARG A 170 -10.73 40.29 -3.91
CA ARG A 170 -11.70 40.13 -2.79
C ARG A 170 -13.07 40.69 -3.13
N ASP A 171 -13.09 41.83 -3.83
CA ASP A 171 -14.31 42.53 -4.24
C ASP A 171 -14.76 42.15 -5.67
N GLY A 172 -14.15 41.11 -6.24
CA GLY A 172 -14.50 40.60 -7.56
C GLY A 172 -15.70 39.65 -7.54
N PRO A 173 -16.19 39.22 -8.71
CA PRO A 173 -17.23 38.20 -8.79
C PRO A 173 -16.75 36.91 -8.07
N PRO A 174 -17.66 36.15 -7.43
CA PRO A 174 -17.32 34.98 -6.62
C PRO A 174 -16.98 33.76 -7.50
N ILE A 175 -15.91 33.86 -8.31
CA ILE A 175 -15.54 32.86 -9.33
C ILE A 175 -15.28 31.46 -8.75
N HIS A 176 -14.93 31.35 -7.47
CA HIS A 176 -14.76 30.09 -6.75
C HIS A 176 -16.07 29.28 -6.65
N THR A 177 -17.23 29.92 -6.76
CA THR A 177 -18.55 29.26 -6.73
C THR A 177 -18.94 28.60 -8.05
N SER A 178 -18.18 28.84 -9.13
CA SER A 178 -18.44 28.23 -10.43
C SER A 178 -18.27 26.71 -10.39
N LYS A 179 -19.17 25.97 -11.04
CA LYS A 179 -19.03 24.50 -11.17
C LYS A 179 -17.75 24.09 -11.90
N LYS A 180 -17.22 24.96 -12.78
CA LYS A 180 -15.92 24.73 -13.46
C LYS A 180 -14.72 24.86 -12.52
N ALA A 181 -14.91 25.46 -11.34
CA ALA A 181 -13.88 25.54 -10.31
C ALA A 181 -13.87 24.31 -9.40
N CYS A 182 -14.87 23.42 -9.47
CA CYS A 182 -14.93 22.22 -8.65
C CYS A 182 -14.00 21.11 -9.18
N VAL A 183 -13.45 20.32 -8.27
CA VAL A 183 -12.73 19.08 -8.57
C VAL A 183 -13.73 17.92 -8.52
N ALA A 184 -13.56 16.92 -9.38
CA ALA A 184 -14.36 15.70 -9.33
C ALA A 184 -14.06 14.89 -8.06
N VAL A 185 -15.12 14.42 -7.40
CA VAL A 185 -15.05 13.64 -6.16
C VAL A 185 -15.55 12.24 -6.42
N TYR A 186 -14.80 11.23 -5.96
CA TYR A 186 -15.21 9.84 -6.02
C TYR A 186 -15.87 9.41 -4.71
N PRO A 187 -17.00 8.68 -4.76
CA PRO A 187 -17.53 8.02 -3.57
C PRO A 187 -16.46 7.14 -2.94
N SER A 188 -16.27 7.27 -1.63
CA SER A 188 -15.21 6.57 -0.90
C SER A 188 -15.64 6.25 0.52
N CYS A 189 -15.16 5.14 1.07
CA CYS A 189 -15.41 4.75 2.44
C CYS A 189 -14.22 4.01 3.05
N VAL A 190 -14.13 4.03 4.38
CA VAL A 190 -13.20 3.17 5.10
C VAL A 190 -13.97 1.95 5.61
N GLN A 191 -13.51 0.76 5.26
CA GLN A 191 -14.06 -0.51 5.75
C GLN A 191 -12.92 -1.49 5.97
N ASN A 192 -12.94 -2.20 7.11
CA ASN A 192 -11.91 -3.17 7.49
C ASN A 192 -10.47 -2.63 7.41
N GLY A 193 -10.26 -1.39 7.86
CA GLY A 193 -8.95 -0.71 7.83
C GLY A 193 -8.43 -0.33 6.44
N ILE A 194 -9.23 -0.51 5.38
CA ILE A 194 -8.89 -0.20 3.99
C ILE A 194 -9.74 0.98 3.51
N LEU A 195 -9.12 1.91 2.79
CA LEU A 195 -9.84 2.93 2.02
C LEU A 195 -10.30 2.32 0.69
N TRP A 196 -11.61 2.38 0.43
CA TRP A 196 -12.23 1.95 -0.80
C TRP A 196 -12.72 3.16 -1.59
N PHE A 197 -12.71 3.05 -2.91
CA PHE A 197 -13.33 4.06 -3.78
C PHE A 197 -14.16 3.43 -4.89
N TRP A 198 -15.13 4.19 -5.36
CA TRP A 198 -15.94 3.89 -6.53
C TRP A 198 -15.41 4.71 -7.71
N PRO A 199 -14.94 4.09 -8.80
CA PRO A 199 -14.22 4.74 -9.90
C PRO A 199 -15.13 5.53 -10.86
N ASN A 200 -16.24 6.09 -10.35
CA ASN A 200 -17.16 6.93 -11.12
C ASN A 200 -17.60 8.12 -10.25
N SER A 201 -17.35 9.34 -10.74
CA SER A 201 -17.63 10.60 -10.05
C SER A 201 -18.94 11.26 -10.50
N ASP A 202 -19.76 10.57 -11.30
CA ASP A 202 -21.09 11.04 -11.66
C ASP A 202 -21.94 11.27 -10.39
N PRO A 203 -22.60 12.43 -10.25
CA PRO A 203 -23.46 12.74 -9.10
C PRO A 203 -24.51 11.69 -8.75
N GLN A 204 -24.95 10.85 -9.70
CA GLN A 204 -25.89 9.75 -9.41
C GLN A 204 -25.33 8.74 -8.41
N TYR A 205 -24.01 8.56 -8.35
CA TYR A 205 -23.35 7.61 -7.45
C TYR A 205 -22.96 8.23 -6.10
N LYS A 206 -23.31 9.48 -5.81
CA LYS A 206 -22.91 10.16 -4.56
C LYS A 206 -23.32 9.36 -3.30
N ASP A 207 -24.45 8.65 -3.37
CA ASP A 207 -25.03 7.88 -2.26
C ASP A 207 -24.84 6.36 -2.43
N ILE A 208 -23.97 5.92 -3.36
CA ILE A 208 -23.80 4.50 -3.73
C ILE A 208 -23.47 3.59 -2.54
N LEU A 209 -22.83 4.12 -1.50
CA LEU A 209 -22.52 3.37 -0.27
C LEU A 209 -23.76 2.86 0.47
N SER A 210 -24.90 3.56 0.34
CA SER A 210 -26.17 3.14 0.93
C SER A 210 -26.80 1.97 0.19
N GLU A 211 -26.56 1.87 -1.11
CA GLU A 211 -27.12 0.84 -2.00
C GLU A 211 -26.22 -0.39 -2.09
N LYS A 212 -24.92 -0.16 -2.27
CA LYS A 212 -23.90 -1.20 -2.47
C LYS A 212 -22.69 -0.85 -1.62
N LYS A 213 -22.33 -1.73 -0.69
CA LYS A 213 -21.13 -1.62 0.14
C LYS A 213 -19.99 -2.47 -0.42
N PRO A 214 -18.72 -2.14 -0.13
CA PRO A 214 -17.64 -3.10 -0.34
C PRO A 214 -17.91 -4.38 0.44
N HIS A 215 -17.34 -5.50 -0.02
CA HIS A 215 -17.47 -6.77 0.70
C HIS A 215 -16.89 -6.65 2.11
N TYR A 216 -17.67 -7.06 3.12
CA TYR A 216 -17.33 -6.95 4.53
C TYR A 216 -16.78 -8.27 5.05
N ILE A 217 -15.63 -8.20 5.74
CA ILE A 217 -14.95 -9.36 6.32
C ILE A 217 -14.94 -9.19 7.85
N PRO A 218 -15.82 -9.89 8.60
CA PRO A 218 -15.98 -9.69 10.04
C PRO A 218 -14.69 -9.87 10.84
N GLU A 219 -13.84 -10.81 10.45
CA GLU A 219 -12.58 -11.14 11.12
C GLU A 219 -11.59 -9.96 11.15
N LEU A 220 -11.72 -9.01 10.21
CA LEU A 220 -10.85 -7.84 10.16
C LEU A 220 -11.24 -6.75 11.18
N ASP A 221 -12.46 -6.78 11.71
CA ASP A 221 -12.92 -5.84 12.74
C ASP A 221 -13.05 -6.50 14.13
N ASP A 222 -12.83 -7.82 14.22
CA ASP A 222 -12.83 -8.56 15.47
C ASP A 222 -11.54 -8.28 16.27
N PRO A 223 -11.62 -7.73 17.50
CA PRO A 223 -10.46 -7.40 18.31
C PRO A 223 -9.67 -8.61 18.81
N SER A 224 -10.20 -9.84 18.68
CA SER A 224 -9.46 -11.09 18.95
C SER A 224 -8.46 -11.43 17.83
N TYR A 225 -8.56 -10.77 16.68
CA TYR A 225 -7.63 -10.89 15.56
C TYR A 225 -6.64 -9.73 15.53
N THR A 226 -5.44 -10.04 15.06
CA THR A 226 -4.48 -9.05 14.53
C THR A 226 -4.48 -9.11 13.01
N ASN A 227 -4.38 -7.96 12.36
CA ASN A 227 -4.45 -7.83 10.90
C ASN A 227 -3.13 -7.32 10.36
N GLN A 228 -2.30 -8.24 9.88
CA GLN A 228 -1.06 -7.89 9.18
C GLN A 228 -1.41 -7.48 7.76
N MET A 229 -1.28 -6.17 7.48
CA MET A 229 -1.58 -5.57 6.17
C MET A 229 -0.30 -5.13 5.47
N ILE A 230 -0.13 -5.57 4.23
CA ILE A 230 0.94 -5.14 3.34
C ILE A 230 0.36 -4.72 2.00
N CYS A 231 0.88 -3.61 1.45
CA CYS A 231 0.54 -3.16 0.10
C CYS A 231 1.81 -3.04 -0.76
N ARG A 232 1.75 -3.56 -1.98
CA ARG A 232 2.87 -3.73 -2.91
C ARG A 232 2.46 -3.47 -4.37
N ASP A 233 3.47 -3.27 -5.22
CA ASP A 233 3.45 -3.17 -6.70
C ASP A 233 2.79 -1.92 -7.31
N ILE A 234 2.26 -1.03 -6.48
CA ILE A 234 1.58 0.25 -6.79
C ILE A 234 2.40 1.13 -7.77
N PRO A 235 1.98 1.47 -9.01
CA PRO A 235 0.71 2.09 -9.45
C PRO A 235 -0.25 1.10 -10.15
N TYR A 236 -1.55 1.36 -10.29
CA TYR A 236 -2.51 0.34 -10.79
C TYR A 236 -3.24 0.82 -12.05
N GLY A 237 -2.64 0.47 -13.18
CA GLY A 237 -3.10 0.71 -14.55
C GLY A 237 -2.41 -0.30 -15.48
N PRO A 238 -2.57 -0.20 -16.80
CA PRO A 238 -2.01 -1.16 -17.75
C PRO A 238 -0.50 -1.41 -17.54
N GLY A 239 -0.08 -2.68 -17.44
CA GLY A 239 1.31 -3.09 -17.20
C GLY A 239 1.83 -2.92 -15.78
N TYR A 240 0.95 -2.51 -14.85
CA TYR A 240 1.25 -2.42 -13.43
C TYR A 240 0.15 -3.11 -12.62
N SER A 241 0.53 -3.69 -11.48
CA SER A 241 -0.41 -4.35 -10.56
C SER A 241 -0.40 -3.65 -9.21
N ARG A 242 -1.42 -3.90 -8.39
CA ARG A 242 -1.39 -3.53 -6.98
C ARG A 242 -1.86 -4.74 -6.21
N MET A 243 -1.08 -5.11 -5.21
CA MET A 243 -1.46 -6.14 -4.26
C MET A 243 -1.69 -5.50 -2.90
N ILE A 244 -2.85 -5.78 -2.30
CA ILE A 244 -3.12 -5.52 -0.89
C ILE A 244 -3.37 -6.88 -0.26
N PHE A 245 -2.48 -7.30 0.63
CA PHE A 245 -2.58 -8.56 1.33
C PHE A 245 -2.90 -8.30 2.80
N VAL A 246 -3.93 -8.97 3.29
CA VAL A 246 -4.38 -8.87 4.68
C VAL A 246 -4.41 -10.28 5.26
N SER A 247 -3.66 -10.48 6.34
CA SER A 247 -3.63 -11.75 7.07
C SER A 247 -4.24 -11.57 8.45
N PRO A 248 -5.54 -11.85 8.64
CA PRO A 248 -6.11 -11.97 9.96
C PRO A 248 -5.51 -13.17 10.70
N ARG A 249 -5.15 -12.97 11.97
CA ARG A 249 -4.63 -14.03 12.83
C ARG A 249 -5.19 -13.90 14.24
N ASN A 250 -5.77 -14.97 14.78
CA ASN A 250 -6.30 -15.04 16.16
C ASN A 250 -5.44 -15.88 17.12
N PHE A 251 -4.33 -16.44 16.65
CA PHE A 251 -3.37 -17.20 17.48
C PHE A 251 -2.05 -16.46 17.59
N ALA A 252 -1.35 -16.62 18.72
CA ALA A 252 -0.06 -15.98 18.97
C ALA A 252 -0.04 -14.44 18.72
N VAL A 253 -1.18 -13.76 18.92
CA VAL A 253 -1.36 -12.30 18.72
C VAL A 253 -0.44 -11.45 19.60
N TRP A 254 0.13 -12.03 20.67
CA TRP A 254 1.11 -11.37 21.52
C TRP A 254 2.41 -11.01 20.77
N ILE A 255 2.74 -11.73 19.68
CA ILE A 255 3.95 -11.51 18.89
C ILE A 255 3.92 -10.11 18.24
N ASP A 256 2.74 -9.61 17.84
CA ASP A 256 2.56 -8.27 17.24
C ASP A 256 2.90 -7.12 18.20
N ARG A 257 2.91 -7.38 19.52
CA ARG A 257 3.32 -6.40 20.53
C ARG A 257 4.83 -6.32 20.72
N ILE A 258 5.55 -7.36 20.29
CA ILE A 258 7.00 -7.48 20.47
C ILE A 258 7.72 -7.12 19.17
N PHE A 259 7.24 -7.64 18.04
CA PHE A 259 7.88 -7.43 16.75
C PHE A 259 7.19 -6.33 15.96
N PRO A 260 7.95 -5.35 15.43
CA PRO A 260 7.36 -4.29 14.61
C PRO A 260 6.85 -4.85 13.28
N ARG A 261 5.79 -4.22 12.75
CA ARG A 261 5.07 -4.66 11.52
C ARG A 261 6.00 -4.99 10.34
N TRP A 262 7.06 -4.20 10.11
CA TRP A 262 7.97 -4.39 8.98
C TRP A 262 8.72 -5.74 9.01
N ILE A 263 8.90 -6.37 10.17
CA ILE A 263 9.52 -7.70 10.28
C ILE A 263 8.65 -8.76 9.60
N PHE A 264 7.33 -8.71 9.80
CA PHE A 264 6.40 -9.63 9.15
C PHE A 264 6.35 -9.40 7.64
N HIS A 265 6.55 -8.15 7.20
CA HIS A 265 6.60 -7.83 5.79
C HIS A 265 7.79 -8.50 5.10
N ILE A 266 8.91 -8.80 5.77
CA ILE A 266 10.07 -9.46 5.14
C ILE A 266 9.66 -10.80 4.50
N GLY A 267 8.90 -11.62 5.22
CA GLY A 267 8.46 -12.92 4.72
C GLY A 267 7.47 -12.80 3.57
N GLN A 268 6.46 -11.94 3.73
CA GLN A 268 5.48 -11.63 2.66
C GLN A 268 6.17 -11.08 1.42
N ASN A 269 7.23 -10.29 1.63
CA ASN A 269 7.97 -9.69 0.56
C ASN A 269 8.63 -10.74 -0.33
N LEU A 270 9.29 -11.74 0.27
CA LEU A 270 9.94 -12.82 -0.48
C LEU A 270 8.98 -13.64 -1.33
N ILE A 271 7.72 -13.78 -0.92
CA ILE A 271 6.68 -14.47 -1.71
C ILE A 271 6.38 -13.68 -2.99
N VAL A 272 6.23 -12.35 -2.90
CA VAL A 272 5.96 -11.54 -4.09
C VAL A 272 7.17 -11.51 -5.02
N ASP A 273 8.36 -11.40 -4.45
CA ASP A 273 9.60 -11.30 -5.23
C ASP A 273 9.88 -12.59 -6.03
N SER A 274 9.34 -13.75 -5.62
CA SER A 274 9.48 -15.00 -6.37
C SER A 274 8.73 -15.00 -7.70
N ASP A 275 7.59 -14.32 -7.76
CA ASP A 275 6.66 -14.46 -8.89
C ASP A 275 6.63 -13.20 -9.77
N LEU A 276 6.99 -12.03 -9.24
CA LEU A 276 6.81 -10.73 -9.89
C LEU A 276 7.43 -10.68 -11.31
N TYR A 277 8.67 -11.16 -11.48
CA TYR A 277 9.33 -11.19 -12.78
C TYR A 277 8.60 -12.10 -13.77
N LEU A 278 8.16 -13.28 -13.32
CA LEU A 278 7.50 -14.26 -14.17
C LEU A 278 6.15 -13.72 -14.68
N LEU A 279 5.37 -13.10 -13.80
CA LEU A 279 4.10 -12.47 -14.14
C LEU A 279 4.27 -11.39 -15.22
N HIS A 280 5.35 -10.62 -15.16
CA HIS A 280 5.63 -9.57 -16.13
C HIS A 280 6.03 -10.11 -17.51
N VAL A 281 6.70 -11.26 -17.56
CA VAL A 281 7.01 -11.98 -18.81
C VAL A 281 5.73 -12.62 -19.38
N GLU A 282 4.91 -13.23 -18.52
CA GLU A 282 3.67 -13.88 -18.91
C GLU A 282 2.66 -12.89 -19.53
N GLU A 283 2.46 -11.71 -18.92
CA GLU A 283 1.57 -10.66 -19.42
C GLU A 283 1.86 -10.31 -20.89
N ARG A 284 3.13 -10.19 -21.26
CA ARG A 284 3.55 -9.84 -22.62
C ARG A 284 3.32 -10.96 -23.61
N LYS A 285 3.69 -12.19 -23.25
CA LYS A 285 3.44 -13.37 -24.11
C LYS A 285 1.94 -13.53 -24.38
N LEU A 286 1.11 -13.29 -23.37
CA LEU A 286 -0.34 -13.32 -23.50
C LEU A 286 -0.88 -12.16 -24.35
N MET A 287 -0.29 -10.97 -24.25
CA MET A 287 -0.63 -9.84 -25.11
C MET A 287 -0.33 -10.14 -26.59
N ASP A 288 0.83 -10.72 -26.88
CA ASP A 288 1.27 -11.05 -28.25
C ASP A 288 0.38 -12.13 -28.90
N ILE A 289 -0.03 -13.13 -28.13
CA ILE A 289 -0.89 -14.22 -28.61
C ILE A 289 -2.36 -13.79 -28.71
N GLY A 290 -2.76 -12.78 -27.94
CA GLY A 290 -4.12 -12.28 -27.83
C GLY A 290 -4.96 -13.01 -26.80
N ALA A 291 -5.80 -12.26 -26.09
CA ALA A 291 -6.53 -12.73 -24.91
C ALA A 291 -7.45 -13.94 -25.16
N LEU A 292 -8.02 -14.09 -26.36
CA LEU A 292 -8.87 -15.23 -26.72
C LEU A 292 -8.08 -16.52 -27.00
N ASN A 293 -6.78 -16.41 -27.28
CA ASN A 293 -5.92 -17.52 -27.69
C ASN A 293 -4.96 -17.97 -26.57
N TRP A 294 -5.18 -17.57 -25.32
CA TRP A 294 -4.24 -17.78 -24.22
C TRP A 294 -3.83 -19.24 -24.01
N GLN A 295 -4.67 -20.22 -24.35
CA GLN A 295 -4.34 -21.65 -24.27
C GLN A 295 -3.24 -22.08 -25.27
N LYS A 296 -2.99 -21.30 -26.32
CA LYS A 296 -1.82 -21.50 -27.20
C LYS A 296 -0.51 -21.10 -26.52
N ALA A 297 -0.60 -20.22 -25.51
CA ALA A 297 0.55 -19.75 -24.72
C ALA A 297 0.87 -20.67 -23.54
N CYS A 298 -0.17 -21.22 -22.91
CA CYS A 298 -0.06 -21.95 -21.65
C CYS A 298 -0.89 -23.23 -21.67
N TYR A 299 -0.26 -24.34 -21.30
CA TYR A 299 -0.90 -25.65 -21.16
C TYR A 299 -1.28 -25.90 -19.70
N VAL A 300 -2.57 -26.02 -19.43
CA VAL A 300 -3.16 -26.15 -18.08
C VAL A 300 -4.03 -27.42 -17.98
N PRO A 301 -3.41 -28.60 -17.91
CA PRO A 301 -4.12 -29.87 -18.12
C PRO A 301 -4.80 -30.45 -16.88
N THR A 302 -4.55 -29.89 -15.70
CA THR A 302 -4.89 -30.56 -14.43
C THR A 302 -6.14 -29.96 -13.79
N LYS A 303 -6.72 -30.70 -12.84
CA LYS A 303 -7.82 -30.18 -12.02
C LYS A 303 -7.41 -28.97 -11.18
N SER A 304 -6.13 -28.85 -10.84
CA SER A 304 -5.59 -27.70 -10.10
C SER A 304 -5.70 -26.40 -10.90
N ASP A 305 -5.78 -26.49 -12.23
CA ASP A 305 -5.88 -25.32 -13.11
C ASP A 305 -7.32 -24.81 -13.32
N ALA A 306 -8.31 -25.46 -12.71
CA ALA A 306 -9.73 -25.18 -12.95
C ALA A 306 -10.09 -23.71 -12.68
N LEU A 307 -9.48 -23.06 -11.69
CA LEU A 307 -9.72 -21.65 -11.37
C LEU A 307 -9.13 -20.71 -12.42
N VAL A 308 -7.96 -21.02 -12.99
CA VAL A 308 -7.35 -20.25 -14.07
C VAL A 308 -8.24 -20.29 -15.31
N VAL A 309 -8.67 -21.49 -15.70
CA VAL A 309 -9.58 -21.69 -16.85
C VAL A 309 -10.91 -20.97 -16.62
N SER A 310 -11.49 -21.10 -15.43
CA SER A 310 -12.78 -20.49 -15.09
C SER A 310 -12.71 -18.96 -15.10
N PHE A 311 -11.65 -18.39 -14.53
CA PHE A 311 -11.43 -16.95 -14.55
C PHE A 311 -11.28 -16.41 -15.98
N ARG A 312 -10.48 -17.08 -16.83
CA ARG A 312 -10.30 -16.67 -18.24
C ARG A 312 -11.61 -16.75 -19.03
N ARG A 313 -12.42 -17.80 -18.82
CA ARG A 313 -13.76 -17.92 -19.42
C ARG A 313 -14.68 -16.79 -18.97
N TRP A 314 -14.69 -16.49 -17.67
CA TRP A 314 -15.46 -15.38 -17.12
C TRP A 314 -15.00 -14.04 -17.72
N LEU A 315 -13.70 -13.78 -17.78
CA LEU A 315 -13.15 -12.54 -18.33
C LEU A 315 -13.50 -12.37 -19.82
N ASN A 316 -13.49 -13.46 -20.60
CA ASN A 316 -13.90 -13.42 -22.00
C ASN A 316 -15.39 -13.10 -22.14
N LYS A 317 -16.25 -13.76 -21.37
CA LYS A 317 -17.70 -13.59 -21.46
C LYS A 317 -18.19 -12.24 -20.92
N TYR A 318 -17.77 -11.89 -19.71
CA TYR A 318 -18.29 -10.75 -18.97
C TYR A 318 -17.39 -9.53 -19.08
N GLY A 319 -16.07 -9.70 -19.09
CA GLY A 319 -15.11 -8.59 -19.10
C GLY A 319 -14.76 -8.05 -20.47
N GLY A 320 -15.19 -8.67 -21.58
CA GLY A 320 -14.75 -8.28 -22.91
C GLY A 320 -13.28 -8.61 -23.18
N THR A 321 -12.80 -9.75 -22.63
CA THR A 321 -11.45 -10.33 -22.75
C THR A 321 -10.32 -9.63 -22.00
N LYS A 322 -10.55 -8.42 -21.48
CA LYS A 322 -9.56 -7.64 -20.74
C LYS A 322 -10.23 -6.72 -19.72
N VAL A 323 -9.44 -6.15 -18.82
CA VAL A 323 -9.91 -5.05 -17.99
C VAL A 323 -10.24 -3.86 -18.88
N ASP A 324 -11.38 -3.20 -18.64
CA ASP A 324 -11.65 -1.91 -19.24
C ASP A 324 -10.82 -0.82 -18.53
N TRP A 325 -9.79 -0.36 -19.23
CA TRP A 325 -8.89 0.70 -18.77
C TRP A 325 -9.37 2.09 -19.19
N GLY A 326 -10.55 2.19 -19.82
CA GLY A 326 -11.13 3.44 -20.30
C GLY A 326 -10.33 4.08 -21.42
N THR A 327 -10.46 5.39 -21.58
CA THR A 327 -9.84 6.16 -22.68
C THR A 327 -8.36 6.51 -22.45
N LYS A 328 -7.81 6.21 -21.27
CA LYS A 328 -6.43 6.56 -20.87
C LYS A 328 -5.40 5.49 -21.26
N PHE A 329 -5.81 4.40 -21.90
CA PHE A 329 -4.92 3.33 -22.36
C PHE A 329 -4.90 3.21 -23.88
N SER A 330 -3.71 3.35 -24.48
CA SER A 330 -3.47 3.26 -25.92
C SER A 330 -3.46 1.83 -26.48
N GLY A 331 -3.60 0.81 -25.61
CA GLY A 331 -3.50 -0.60 -25.98
C GLY A 331 -2.09 -1.17 -25.86
N LEU A 332 -1.05 -0.34 -25.71
CA LEU A 332 0.34 -0.77 -25.56
C LEU A 332 0.79 -0.72 -24.11
N LEU A 333 1.36 -1.83 -23.62
CA LEU A 333 1.97 -1.88 -22.29
C LEU A 333 3.21 -0.97 -22.22
N PRO A 334 3.53 -0.45 -21.02
CA PRO A 334 4.81 0.20 -20.76
C PRO A 334 6.00 -0.74 -21.09
N PRO A 335 7.15 -0.18 -21.51
CA PRO A 335 8.38 -0.94 -21.67
C PRO A 335 8.72 -1.74 -20.41
N THR A 336 9.21 -2.97 -20.58
CA THR A 336 9.71 -3.77 -19.46
C THR A 336 10.91 -3.06 -18.83
N PRO A 337 10.87 -2.71 -17.54
CA PRO A 337 12.09 -2.31 -16.85
C PRO A 337 13.04 -3.50 -16.72
N HIS A 338 14.34 -3.23 -16.55
CA HIS A 338 15.30 -4.28 -16.21
C HIS A 338 14.89 -5.02 -14.93
N ARG A 339 15.26 -6.30 -14.80
CA ARG A 339 14.91 -7.16 -13.65
C ARG A 339 15.20 -6.49 -12.30
N GLU A 340 16.33 -5.80 -12.18
CA GLU A 340 16.72 -5.08 -10.97
C GLU A 340 15.72 -3.97 -10.59
N GLN A 341 15.24 -3.22 -11.57
CA GLN A 341 14.26 -2.15 -11.36
C GLN A 341 12.87 -2.72 -11.06
N LEU A 342 12.48 -3.83 -11.71
CA LEU A 342 11.21 -4.50 -11.43
C LEU A 342 11.16 -5.03 -9.98
N LEU A 343 12.28 -5.59 -9.52
CA LEU A 343 12.42 -6.12 -8.16
C LEU A 343 12.88 -5.06 -7.14
N ASP A 344 12.89 -3.76 -7.49
CA ASP A 344 13.20 -2.70 -6.53
C ASP A 344 12.02 -2.48 -5.57
N ARG A 345 12.12 -3.17 -4.44
CA ARG A 345 11.20 -3.12 -3.30
C ARG A 345 11.05 -1.72 -2.74
N TYR A 346 12.03 -0.83 -2.92
CA TYR A 346 11.91 0.50 -2.37
C TYR A 346 10.73 1.26 -2.97
N TRP A 347 10.60 1.20 -4.29
CA TRP A 347 9.53 1.87 -5.03
C TRP A 347 8.23 1.08 -5.01
N THR A 348 8.28 -0.24 -5.09
CA THR A 348 7.08 -1.08 -5.10
C THR A 348 6.44 -1.24 -3.72
N HIS A 349 7.17 -0.96 -2.63
CA HIS A 349 6.65 -1.13 -1.26
C HIS A 349 7.18 -0.12 -0.24
N THR A 350 8.50 -0.09 0.00
CA THR A 350 9.09 0.57 1.19
C THR A 350 8.70 2.03 1.31
N VAL A 351 8.66 2.78 0.21
CA VAL A 351 8.30 4.20 0.22
C VAL A 351 6.82 4.45 0.53
N SER A 352 5.95 3.50 0.16
CA SER A 352 4.49 3.59 0.35
C SER A 352 4.00 2.98 1.66
N CYS A 353 4.84 2.24 2.39
CA CYS A 353 4.50 1.63 3.68
C CYS A 353 5.10 2.43 4.84
N SER A 354 4.26 2.89 5.76
CA SER A 354 4.70 3.72 6.90
C SER A 354 5.69 2.99 7.81
N SER A 355 5.47 1.69 8.06
CA SER A 355 6.34 0.87 8.91
C SER A 355 7.69 0.60 8.27
N CYS A 356 7.72 0.16 7.01
CA CYS A 356 8.97 -0.16 6.31
C CYS A 356 9.76 1.10 5.98
N SER A 357 9.11 2.21 5.61
CA SER A 357 9.79 3.50 5.36
C SER A 357 10.51 4.00 6.62
N ASN A 358 9.85 3.91 7.78
CA ASN A 358 10.43 4.31 9.05
C ASN A 358 11.59 3.39 9.47
N ALA A 359 11.41 2.07 9.37
CA ALA A 359 12.46 1.11 9.64
C ALA A 359 13.69 1.34 8.76
N TYR A 360 13.49 1.51 7.45
CA TYR A 360 14.55 1.85 6.51
C TYR A 360 15.31 3.09 6.96
N LYS A 361 14.63 4.20 7.29
CA LYS A 361 15.27 5.43 7.77
C LYS A 361 16.10 5.22 9.04
N TYR A 362 15.52 4.63 10.07
CA TYR A 362 16.21 4.44 11.36
C TYR A 362 17.41 3.50 11.25
N LEU A 363 17.28 2.41 10.47
CA LEU A 363 18.40 1.48 10.27
C LEU A 363 19.54 2.14 9.48
N ASN A 364 19.24 2.99 8.49
CA ASN A 364 20.29 3.76 7.78
C ASN A 364 20.98 4.76 8.73
N VAL A 365 20.22 5.45 9.60
CA VAL A 365 20.82 6.34 10.62
C VAL A 365 21.74 5.55 11.55
N LEU A 366 21.32 4.38 12.03
CA LEU A 366 22.13 3.50 12.87
C LEU A 366 23.40 3.04 12.14
N GLN A 367 23.28 2.65 10.87
CA GLN A 367 24.41 2.24 10.04
C GLN A 367 25.47 3.35 9.90
N ILE A 368 25.05 4.61 9.71
CA ILE A 368 25.95 5.77 9.66
C ILE A 368 26.54 6.04 11.05
N ALA A 369 25.73 6.00 12.11
CA ALA A 369 26.20 6.24 13.48
C ALA A 369 27.29 5.25 13.89
N LEU A 370 27.15 3.97 13.56
CA LEU A 370 28.18 2.94 13.81
C LEU A 370 29.50 3.25 13.09
N GLN A 371 29.45 3.79 11.87
CA GLN A 371 30.66 4.22 11.15
C GLN A 371 31.32 5.43 11.80
N VAL A 372 30.54 6.42 12.21
CA VAL A 372 31.04 7.61 12.90
C VAL A 372 31.68 7.23 14.25
N ILE A 373 31.04 6.34 15.02
CA ILE A 373 31.59 5.83 16.29
C ILE A 373 32.92 5.12 16.03
N SER A 374 32.99 4.27 15.01
CA SER A 374 34.22 3.56 14.63
C SER A 374 35.37 4.53 14.31
N VAL A 375 35.15 5.48 13.39
CA VAL A 375 36.19 6.43 12.97
C VAL A 375 36.60 7.34 14.13
N SER A 376 35.63 7.81 14.93
CA SER A 376 35.90 8.68 16.09
C SER A 376 36.69 7.95 17.17
N ALA A 377 36.38 6.68 17.43
CA ALA A 377 37.12 5.87 18.40
C ALA A 377 38.57 5.63 17.96
N ILE A 378 38.81 5.37 16.67
CA ILE A 378 40.18 5.25 16.12
C ILE A 378 40.92 6.58 16.22
N GLY A 379 40.27 7.69 15.83
CA GLY A 379 40.84 9.04 15.94
C GLY A 379 41.20 9.42 17.37
N LEU A 380 40.34 9.07 18.34
CA LEU A 380 40.60 9.31 19.76
C LEU A 380 41.82 8.51 20.25
N VAL A 381 41.89 7.22 19.93
CA VAL A 381 43.05 6.38 20.30
C VAL A 381 44.34 6.93 19.70
N ALA A 382 44.30 7.38 18.43
CA ALA A 382 45.44 7.97 17.75
C ALA A 382 45.90 9.31 18.36
N ALA A 383 44.96 10.15 18.82
CA ALA A 383 45.25 11.45 19.42
C ALA A 383 45.74 11.37 20.88
N THR A 384 45.42 10.29 21.60
CA THR A 384 45.85 10.13 23.00
C THR A 384 47.35 9.84 23.13
N LYS A 385 48.07 10.66 23.90
CA LYS A 385 49.50 10.46 24.19
C LYS A 385 49.74 9.14 24.94
N GLN A 386 50.89 8.51 24.68
CA GLN A 386 51.33 7.31 25.38
C GLN A 386 51.37 7.56 26.90
N GLY A 387 50.87 6.61 27.69
CA GLY A 387 50.80 6.71 29.16
C GLY A 387 49.53 7.31 29.76
N ILE A 388 48.70 8.04 28.99
CA ILE A 388 47.43 8.61 29.49
C ILE A 388 46.32 7.54 29.62
N VAL A 389 46.30 6.59 28.68
CA VAL A 389 45.30 5.52 28.61
C VAL A 389 46.02 4.19 28.69
N SER A 390 45.51 3.27 29.51
CA SER A 390 46.10 1.94 29.65
C SER A 390 46.12 1.20 28.31
N VAL A 391 47.12 0.33 28.14
CA VAL A 391 47.27 -0.49 26.93
C VAL A 391 46.02 -1.35 26.70
N ALA A 392 45.45 -1.92 27.77
CA ALA A 392 44.20 -2.67 27.70
C ALA A 392 43.04 -1.82 27.17
N ALA A 393 42.84 -0.61 27.71
CA ALA A 393 41.75 0.27 27.27
C ALA A 393 41.92 0.73 25.81
N ARG A 394 43.16 0.95 25.34
CA ARG A 394 43.45 1.22 23.92
C ARG A 394 43.02 0.06 23.03
N TYR A 395 43.44 -1.17 23.36
CA TYR A 395 43.05 -2.36 22.58
C TYR A 395 41.54 -2.58 22.60
N THR A 396 40.88 -2.46 23.75
CA THR A 396 39.41 -2.58 23.83
C THR A 396 38.71 -1.56 22.95
N THR A 397 39.16 -0.30 22.95
CA THR A 397 38.57 0.77 22.12
C THR A 397 38.74 0.48 20.63
N VAL A 398 39.92 0.01 20.20
CA VAL A 398 40.17 -0.39 18.82
C VAL A 398 39.29 -1.58 18.42
N CYS A 399 39.19 -2.61 19.25
CA CYS A 399 38.31 -3.76 19.00
C CYS A 399 36.85 -3.33 18.85
N MET A 400 36.35 -2.46 19.72
CA MET A 400 34.99 -1.91 19.62
C MET A 400 34.79 -1.10 18.34
N ALA A 401 35.80 -0.32 17.93
CA ALA A 401 35.75 0.42 16.68
C ALA A 401 35.65 -0.51 15.46
N VAL A 402 36.44 -1.59 15.44
CA VAL A 402 36.39 -2.61 14.37
C VAL A 402 35.02 -3.31 14.36
N LEU A 403 34.50 -3.72 15.52
CA LEU A 403 33.16 -4.33 15.61
C LEU A 403 32.06 -3.39 15.12
N CYS A 404 32.12 -2.10 15.46
CA CYS A 404 31.16 -1.12 14.95
C CYS A 404 31.23 -0.99 13.42
N PHE A 405 32.45 -0.99 12.85
CA PHE A 405 32.61 -0.95 11.39
C PHE A 405 32.03 -2.19 10.72
N VAL A 406 32.38 -3.40 11.21
CA VAL A 406 31.85 -4.67 10.69
C VAL A 406 30.33 -4.72 10.80
N ALA A 407 29.78 -4.35 11.95
CA ALA A 407 28.34 -4.27 12.16
C ALA A 407 27.67 -3.29 11.19
N SER A 408 28.30 -2.15 10.89
CA SER A 408 27.77 -1.19 9.90
C SER A 408 27.72 -1.78 8.49
N LYS A 409 28.71 -2.60 8.10
CA LYS A 409 28.77 -3.23 6.77
C LYS A 409 27.74 -4.35 6.66
N TRP A 410 27.62 -5.17 7.69
CA TRP A 410 26.55 -6.16 7.79
C TRP A 410 25.17 -5.48 7.71
N LEU A 411 24.96 -4.40 8.48
CA LEU A 411 23.69 -3.69 8.51
C LEU A 411 23.36 -3.03 7.16
N SER A 412 24.36 -2.48 6.46
CA SER A 412 24.19 -1.95 5.10
C SER A 412 23.71 -3.04 4.12
N HIS A 413 24.33 -4.23 4.17
CA HIS A 413 23.90 -5.37 3.34
C HIS A 413 22.49 -5.85 3.70
N PHE A 414 22.19 -5.96 4.99
CA PHE A 414 20.87 -6.31 5.50
C PHE A 414 19.80 -5.32 5.01
N ILE A 415 20.03 -4.01 5.17
CA ILE A 415 19.13 -2.96 4.70
C ILE A 415 18.88 -3.09 3.20
N TYR A 416 19.93 -3.31 2.42
CA TYR A 416 19.80 -3.47 0.97
C TYR A 416 18.93 -4.68 0.60
N LYS A 417 19.23 -5.86 1.17
CA LYS A 417 18.47 -7.09 0.90
C LYS A 417 17.03 -7.01 1.39
N THR A 418 16.74 -6.29 2.48
CA THR A 418 15.42 -6.23 3.10
C THR A 418 14.52 -5.12 2.56
N PHE A 419 15.07 -4.00 2.06
CA PHE A 419 14.24 -2.84 1.65
C PHE A 419 14.42 -2.40 0.20
N ARG A 420 15.43 -2.91 -0.50
CA ARG A 420 15.75 -2.53 -1.89
C ARG A 420 15.60 -3.70 -2.83
N TYR A 421 16.45 -4.70 -2.74
CA TYR A 421 16.52 -5.72 -3.77
C TYR A 421 16.89 -7.08 -3.18
N HIS A 422 16.11 -8.10 -3.56
CA HIS A 422 16.41 -9.49 -3.32
C HIS A 422 16.09 -10.26 -4.59
N ASP A 423 17.12 -10.82 -5.23
CA ASP A 423 16.87 -11.72 -6.35
C ASP A 423 16.36 -13.04 -5.80
N TYR A 424 15.23 -13.50 -6.34
CA TYR A 424 14.67 -14.79 -6.02
C TYR A 424 14.94 -15.73 -7.18
N ASP A 425 15.61 -16.85 -6.88
CA ASP A 425 15.87 -17.91 -7.83
C ASP A 425 15.17 -19.19 -7.37
N HIS A 426 14.22 -19.65 -8.19
CA HIS A 426 13.46 -20.88 -7.93
C HIS A 426 14.33 -22.15 -8.03
N ALA A 427 15.49 -22.09 -8.69
CA ALA A 427 16.34 -23.27 -8.90
C ALA A 427 17.12 -23.70 -7.64
N PHE A 428 17.26 -22.82 -6.65
CA PHE A 428 18.08 -23.06 -5.45
C PHE A 428 17.27 -23.37 -4.18
N ARG A 429 16.01 -23.82 -4.31
CA ARG A 429 15.14 -24.19 -3.17
C ARG A 429 14.65 -25.62 -3.20
#